data_AF-A0A842NHN4-F1
#
_entry.id   AF-A0A842NHN4-F1
#
_cell.length_a   1.000
_cell.length_b   1.000
_cell.length_c   1.000
_cell.angle_alpha   90.00
_cell.angle_beta   90.00
_cell.angle_gamma   90.00
#
_symmetry.space_group_name_H-M   'P 1'
#
loop_
_entity.id
_entity.type
_entity.pdbx_description
1 polymer ?
#
loop_
_entity_poly.entity_id
_entity_poly.type
_entity_poly.pdbx_seq_one_letter_code
_entity_poly.pdbx_strand_id
1 'polypeptide(L)' 'MTKVVCSSCGSNCEVPFKPTSNKPIFCSDCFRKEEKGSSSKTSSKDFDIINKKLDKIIKALEIE' A
#
# COMPACT_ATOMS: atom_id res chain seq x y z
N MET A 1 -13.27 -7.16 24.89
CA MET A 1 -12.11 -6.61 24.14
C MET A 1 -10.85 -7.20 24.72
N THR A 2 -9.89 -7.62 23.88
CA THR A 2 -8.64 -8.28 24.31
C THR A 2 -7.49 -7.28 24.19
N LYS A 3 -6.74 -7.07 25.28
CA LYS A 3 -5.54 -6.21 25.28
C LYS A 3 -4.36 -6.97 24.68
N VAL A 4 -3.71 -6.36 23.70
CA VAL A 4 -2.62 -6.95 22.93
C VAL A 4 -1.54 -5.90 22.65
N VAL A 5 -0.36 -6.35 22.26
CA VAL A 5 0.77 -5.50 21.88
C VAL A 5 0.95 -5.59 20.36
N CYS A 6 0.97 -4.45 19.68
CA CYS A 6 1.19 -4.41 18.24
C CYS A 6 2.58 -4.96 17.88
N SER A 7 2.62 -5.95 16.99
CA SER A 7 3.88 -6.57 16.55
C SER A 7 4.75 -5.65 15.69
N SER A 8 4.19 -4.56 15.15
CA SER A 8 4.93 -3.61 14.31
C SER A 8 5.48 -2.40 15.10
N CYS A 9 4.69 -1.82 16.01
CA CYS A 9 5.08 -0.60 16.72
C CYS A 9 5.25 -0.76 18.25
N GLY A 10 4.86 -1.91 18.82
CA GLY A 10 4.96 -2.17 20.26
C GLY A 10 3.90 -1.48 21.13
N SER A 11 2.99 -0.69 20.55
CA SER A 11 1.94 -0.03 21.31
C SER A 11 0.87 -1.01 21.81
N ASN A 12 0.30 -0.74 22.98
CA ASN A 12 -0.87 -1.44 23.48
C ASN A 12 -2.11 -1.07 22.66
N CYS A 13 -2.87 -2.07 22.22
CA CYS A 13 -4.15 -1.88 21.52
C CYS A 13 -5.18 -2.93 21.96
N GLU A 14 -6.43 -2.70 21.58
CA GLU A 14 -7.55 -3.60 21.90
C GLU A 14 -8.15 -4.17 20.62
N VAL A 15 -8.39 -5.48 20.60
CA VAL A 15 -8.96 -6.18 19.45
C VAL A 15 -10.27 -6.92 19.84
N PRO A 16 -11.23 -7.05 18.90
CA PRO A 16 -12.50 -7.74 19.16
C PRO A 16 -12.41 -9.27 19.01
N PHE A 17 -11.25 -9.81 18.67
CA PHE A 17 -11.03 -11.24 18.44
C PHE A 17 -9.99 -11.83 19.41
N LYS A 18 -9.92 -13.17 19.48
CA LYS A 18 -8.88 -13.88 20.22
C LYS A 18 -7.64 -14.07 19.33
N PRO A 19 -6.45 -13.61 19.74
CA PRO A 19 -5.23 -13.83 18.97
C PRO A 19 -4.90 -15.31 18.79
N THR A 20 -4.33 -15.67 17.65
CA THR A 20 -3.78 -17.00 17.38
C THR A 20 -2.26 -16.94 17.39
N SER A 21 -1.60 -17.96 17.91
CA SER A 21 -0.13 -17.97 18.10
C SER A 21 0.69 -17.92 16.82
N ASN A 22 0.05 -18.02 15.64
CA ASN A 22 0.72 -18.11 14.35
C ASN A 22 0.70 -16.78 13.56
N LYS A 23 -0.14 -15.80 13.95
CA LYS A 23 -0.30 -14.54 13.22
C LYS A 23 0.08 -13.33 14.07
N PRO A 24 0.85 -12.36 13.53
CA PRO A 24 1.14 -11.11 14.22
C PRO A 24 -0.15 -10.28 14.37
N ILE A 25 -0.19 -9.46 15.42
CA ILE A 25 -1.33 -8.59 15.70
C ILE A 25 -0.90 -7.15 15.46
N PHE A 26 -1.68 -6.40 14.70
CA PHE A 26 -1.36 -5.01 14.38
C PHE A 26 -2.42 -4.06 14.94
N CYS A 27 -1.98 -2.87 15.37
CA CYS A 27 -2.91 -1.77 15.63
C CYS A 27 -3.51 -1.25 14.31
N SER A 28 -4.59 -0.49 14.40
CA SER A 28 -5.31 0.06 13.24
C SER A 28 -4.39 0.85 12.28
N ASP A 29 -3.43 1.61 12.82
CA ASP A 29 -2.49 2.38 12.02
C ASP A 29 -1.49 1.50 11.27
N CYS A 30 -0.89 0.53 11.96
CA CYS A 30 0.06 -0.41 11.37
C CYS A 30 -0.62 -1.31 10.33
N PHE A 31 -1.85 -1.78 10.61
CA PHE A 31 -2.63 -2.56 9.67
C PHE A 31 -2.90 -1.77 8.37
N ARG A 32 -3.36 -0.52 8.50
CA ARG A 32 -3.59 0.37 7.35
C ARG A 32 -2.30 0.71 6.59
N LYS A 33 -1.15 0.71 7.26
CA LYS A 33 0.16 0.92 6.61
C LYS A 33 0.61 -0.31 5.82
N GLU A 34 0.37 -1.51 6.36
CA GLU A 34 0.69 -2.78 5.69
C GLU A 34 -0.14 -2.96 4.41
N GLU A 35 -1.43 -2.63 4.42
CA GLU A 35 -2.29 -2.70 3.23
C GLU A 35 -1.86 -1.74 2.09
N LYS A 36 -1.17 -0.65 2.45
CA LYS A 36 -0.59 0.27 1.46
C LYS A 36 0.68 -0.28 0.79
N GLY A 37 1.25 -1.37 1.28
CA GLY A 37 2.37 -2.07 0.63
C GLY A 37 1.93 -2.93 -0.56
N SER A 38 0.67 -3.37 -0.59
CA SER A 38 0.11 -4.24 -1.64
C SER A 38 -0.78 -3.51 -2.64
N SER A 39 -1.17 -2.27 -2.32
CA SER A 39 -1.73 -1.38 -3.33
C SER A 39 -0.59 -0.91 -4.20
N SER A 40 -0.39 -1.57 -5.34
CA SER A 40 0.42 -1.08 -6.45
C SER A 40 -0.09 0.31 -6.86
N LYS A 41 0.29 1.33 -6.09
CA LYS A 41 0.30 2.71 -6.54
C LYS A 41 1.44 2.77 -7.53
N THR A 42 1.21 2.26 -8.73
CA THR A 42 1.93 2.74 -9.91
C THR A 42 1.78 4.24 -9.85
N SER A 43 2.87 4.89 -9.45
CA SER A 43 2.92 6.31 -9.21
C SER A 43 2.43 7.00 -10.47
N SER A 44 1.56 8.01 -10.35
CA SER A 44 1.10 8.82 -11.50
C SER A 44 2.26 9.28 -12.39
N LYS A 45 3.44 9.49 -11.78
CA LYS A 45 4.71 9.80 -12.44
C LYS A 45 5.14 8.81 -13.52
N ASP A 46 4.92 7.51 -13.32
CA ASP A 46 5.29 6.49 -14.30
C ASP A 46 4.35 6.54 -15.52
N PHE A 47 3.07 6.87 -15.30
CA PHE A 47 2.09 7.06 -16.36
C PHE A 47 2.39 8.31 -17.20
N ASP A 48 2.80 9.41 -16.56
CA ASP A 48 3.19 10.65 -17.25
C ASP A 48 4.39 10.44 -18.20
N ILE A 49 5.37 9.61 -17.78
CA ILE A 49 6.54 9.28 -18.61
C ILE A 49 6.13 8.44 -19.82
N ILE A 50 5.20 7.50 -19.65
CA ILE A 50 4.69 6.66 -20.74
C ILE A 50 3.96 7.54 -21.77
N ASN A 51 3.06 8.43 -21.34
CA ASN A 51 2.33 9.32 -22.25
C ASN A 51 3.28 10.22 -23.04
N LYS A 52 4.28 10.80 -22.37
CA LYS A 52 5.31 11.61 -23.05
C LYS A 52 6.10 10.84 -24.11
N LYS A 53 6.29 9.52 -23.93
CA LYS A 53 6.92 8.66 -24.94
C LYS A 53 5.97 8.40 -26.11
N LEU A 54 4.69 8.16 -25.83
CA LEU A 54 3.66 7.99 -26.85
C LEU A 54 3.56 9.24 -27.73
N ASP A 55 3.55 10.43 -27.14
CA ASP A 55 3.52 11.71 -27.88
C ASP A 55 4.69 11.83 -28.87
N LYS A 56 5.89 11.40 -28.47
CA LYS A 56 7.07 11.42 -29.35
C LYS A 56 6.93 10.44 -30.52
N ILE A 57 6.34 9.28 -30.29
CA ILE A 57 6.12 8.26 -31.32
C ILE A 57 5.05 8.73 -32.29
N ILE A 58 3.93 9.22 -31.78
CA ILE A 58 2.83 9.82 -32.55
C ILE A 58 3.35 10.92 -33.46
N LYS A 59 4.15 11.84 -32.90
CA LYS A 59 4.82 12.90 -33.66
C LYS A 59 5.81 12.37 -34.71
N ALA A 60 6.53 11.30 -34.43
CA ALA A 60 7.49 10.70 -35.35
C ALA A 60 6.83 9.91 -36.48
N LEU A 61 5.59 9.45 -36.28
CA LEU A 61 4.79 8.74 -37.27
C LEU A 61 3.84 9.65 -38.04
N GLU A 62 3.86 10.97 -37.78
CA GLU A 62 2.96 11.97 -38.40
C GLU A 62 1.47 11.62 -38.22
N ILE A 63 1.14 10.97 -37.11
CA ILE A 63 -0.23 10.69 -36.71
C ILE A 63 -0.65 11.88 -35.85
N GLU A 64 -1.59 12.71 -36.29
CA GLU A 64 -2.24 13.74 -35.46
C GLU A 64 -3.66 13.33 -35.09
#